data_AF-A0A7S2UYW1-F1
#
_entry.id   AF-A0A7S2UYW1-F1
#
_cell.length_a   1.000
_cell.length_b   1.000
_cell.length_c   1.000
_cell.angle_alpha   90.00
_cell.angle_beta   90.00
_cell.angle_gamma   90.00
#
_symmetry.space_group_name_H-M   'P 1'
#
loop_
_entity.id
_entity.type
_entity.pdbx_description
1 polymer ?
#
loop_
_entity_poly.entity_id
_entity_poly.type
_entity_poly.pdbx_seq_one_letter_code
_entity_poly.pdbx_strand_id
1 'polypeptide(L)'
;ADSFHANYCLSMAFLEKLAHLAGPQHHSAMHRRLQSDPNVQEFLGRWNLPIYFQLRFGEISSRLDKALELTEREGLCPEAGAGGGGSTALPQEASAGEVGGGEKKFDLPVLQEAWGCLQYIWGDGVFLAPLTHRFMCLTLQVLQRLSVWVQQERWKRGSGDIVLVAFDCDRLCHLVRHHLQGRIAQQVSGSTGKAVQGLGGEEEGKGGEAAALACELVEGGLAPCTEAIRQLWQDLVKDIAQQCAHMLQAVRGITATYRMTNKPAPTKPSPFVPNILKPLRDFSQEWGDRVPEQAAGWKHQVLNIVTERYVEVVLELLGTVKQMEDSLKKRRGASRQSKGGLSDADKILLQLLFNIREFGHELETFGLKLEDNDSYQKLLEQVLPAEKFMPK
;
A
#
# COMPACT_ATOMS: atom_id res chain seq x y z
N ALA A 1 -28.82 21.65 -3.64
CA ALA A 1 -28.94 21.01 -2.31
C ALA A 1 -28.50 21.96 -1.18
N ASP A 2 -27.59 22.91 -1.47
CA ASP A 2 -27.06 23.84 -0.47
C ASP A 2 -28.13 24.76 0.12
N SER A 3 -29.05 25.28 -0.70
CA SER A 3 -30.17 26.08 -0.19
C SER A 3 -31.10 25.29 0.75
N PHE A 4 -31.29 23.99 0.50
CA PHE A 4 -32.05 23.12 1.40
C PHE A 4 -31.34 23.00 2.74
N HIS A 5 -30.03 22.70 2.73
CA HIS A 5 -29.22 22.59 3.95
C HIS A 5 -29.24 23.88 4.76
N ALA A 6 -28.96 25.02 4.12
CA ALA A 6 -28.94 26.32 4.77
C ALA A 6 -30.30 26.64 5.43
N ASN A 7 -31.39 26.46 4.69
CA ASN A 7 -32.74 26.75 5.21
C ASN A 7 -33.17 25.77 6.31
N TYR A 8 -32.79 24.48 6.20
CA TYR A 8 -33.04 23.49 7.25
C TYR A 8 -32.28 23.86 8.54
N CYS A 9 -30.99 24.17 8.43
CA CYS A 9 -30.16 24.55 9.57
C CYS A 9 -30.66 25.83 10.25
N LEU A 10 -31.03 26.85 9.47
CA LEU A 10 -31.64 28.07 10.00
C LEU A 10 -32.95 27.78 10.73
N SER A 11 -33.78 26.89 10.19
CA SER A 11 -35.05 26.47 10.80
C SER A 11 -34.86 25.74 12.12
N MET A 12 -33.91 24.80 12.18
CA MET A 12 -33.58 24.10 13.42
C MET A 12 -32.98 25.06 14.46
N ALA A 13 -32.10 25.97 14.04
CA ALA A 13 -31.53 27.00 14.91
C ALA A 13 -32.59 27.97 15.44
N PHE A 14 -33.62 28.29 14.65
CA PHE A 14 -34.76 29.08 15.11
C PHE A 14 -35.54 28.37 16.23
N LEU A 15 -35.87 27.08 16.07
CA LEU A 15 -36.55 26.30 17.11
C LEU A 15 -35.71 26.21 18.39
N GLU A 16 -34.39 26.03 18.24
CA GLU A 16 -33.47 25.99 19.37
C GLU A 16 -33.39 27.34 20.10
N LYS A 17 -33.37 28.45 19.37
CA LYS A 17 -33.43 29.80 19.95
C LYS A 17 -34.76 30.05 20.66
N LEU A 18 -35.88 29.58 20.10
CA LEU A 18 -37.20 29.69 20.72
C LEU A 18 -37.23 28.95 22.06
N ALA A 19 -36.64 27.75 22.13
CA ALA A 19 -36.50 27.02 23.40
C ALA A 19 -35.64 27.78 24.42
N HIS A 20 -34.55 28.43 23.98
CA HIS A 20 -33.68 29.24 24.84
C HIS A 20 -34.37 30.44 25.48
N LEU A 21 -35.42 31.00 24.85
CA LEU A 21 -36.17 32.12 25.43
C LEU A 21 -36.88 31.75 26.75
N ALA A 22 -37.11 30.46 27.02
CA ALA A 22 -37.68 29.99 28.28
C ALA A 22 -36.70 30.07 29.49
N GLY A 23 -35.42 30.39 29.22
CA GLY A 23 -34.36 30.45 30.21
C GLY A 23 -33.74 29.08 30.54
N PRO A 24 -32.54 29.04 31.15
CA PRO A 24 -31.76 27.81 31.33
C PRO A 24 -32.49 26.72 32.13
N GLN A 25 -33.30 27.11 33.11
CA GLN A 25 -34.03 26.18 33.98
C GLN A 25 -35.20 25.47 33.27
N HIS A 26 -35.76 26.08 32.21
CA HIS A 26 -36.94 25.56 31.50
C HIS A 26 -36.65 25.17 30.05
N HIS A 27 -35.41 25.36 29.57
CA HIS A 27 -35.02 25.09 28.18
C HIS A 27 -35.35 23.64 27.76
N SER A 28 -34.94 22.63 28.53
CA SER A 28 -35.16 21.23 28.18
C SER A 28 -36.65 20.83 28.17
N ALA A 29 -37.44 21.41 29.06
CA ALA A 29 -38.89 21.21 29.10
C ALA A 29 -39.58 21.90 27.92
N MET A 30 -39.17 23.13 27.58
CA MET A 30 -39.66 23.86 26.42
C MET A 30 -39.30 23.16 25.12
N HIS A 31 -38.05 22.69 24.99
CA HIS A 31 -37.56 21.96 23.84
C HIS A 31 -38.40 20.70 23.59
N ARG A 32 -38.66 19.90 24.63
CA ARG A 32 -39.58 18.74 24.54
C ARG A 32 -40.99 19.13 24.12
N ARG A 33 -41.53 20.20 24.71
CA ARG A 33 -42.88 20.68 24.36
C ARG A 33 -42.97 21.10 22.90
N LEU A 34 -41.99 21.85 22.39
CA LEU A 34 -41.89 22.24 20.99
C LEU A 34 -41.79 21.03 20.08
N GLN A 35 -40.96 20.03 20.43
CA GLN A 35 -40.89 18.79 19.66
C GLN A 35 -42.22 18.03 19.64
N SER A 36 -43.03 18.08 20.70
CA SER A 36 -44.35 17.43 20.74
C SER A 36 -45.49 18.25 20.13
N ASP A 37 -45.26 19.53 19.78
CA ASP A 37 -46.31 20.42 19.30
C ASP A 37 -46.75 20.02 17.87
N PRO A 38 -48.07 19.88 17.60
CA PRO A 38 -48.55 19.49 16.28
C PRO A 38 -48.11 20.40 15.14
N ASN A 39 -47.99 21.72 15.37
CA ASN A 39 -47.57 22.66 14.31
C ASN A 39 -46.08 22.51 14.01
N VAL A 40 -45.27 22.26 15.05
CA VAL A 40 -43.84 21.99 14.87
C VAL A 40 -43.63 20.65 14.18
N GLN A 41 -44.41 19.62 14.51
CA GLN A 41 -44.36 18.33 13.81
C GLN A 41 -44.76 18.46 12.34
N GLU A 42 -45.82 19.20 12.02
CA GLU A 42 -46.20 19.49 10.63
C GLU A 42 -45.07 20.25 9.90
N PHE A 43 -44.49 21.27 10.54
CA PHE A 43 -43.37 22.03 10.01
C PHE A 43 -42.14 21.15 9.73
N LEU A 44 -41.77 20.28 10.69
CA LEU A 44 -40.65 19.35 10.54
C LEU A 44 -40.92 18.32 9.42
N GLY A 45 -42.17 17.85 9.29
CA GLY A 45 -42.60 16.93 8.25
C GLY A 45 -42.50 17.49 6.82
N ARG A 46 -42.43 18.81 6.64
CA ARG A 46 -42.22 19.44 5.32
C ARG A 46 -40.81 19.27 4.79
N TRP A 47 -39.83 18.92 5.63
CA TRP A 47 -38.45 18.70 5.21
C TRP A 47 -38.27 17.28 4.66
N ASN A 48 -38.04 17.17 3.35
CA ASN A 48 -37.75 15.89 2.72
C ASN A 48 -36.24 15.54 2.82
N LEU A 49 -35.82 15.12 4.01
CA LEU A 49 -34.43 14.68 4.27
C LEU A 49 -33.98 13.52 3.36
N PRO A 50 -34.83 12.53 3.01
CA PRO A 50 -34.45 11.49 2.05
C PRO A 50 -34.03 12.04 0.68
N ILE A 51 -34.77 13.00 0.11
CA ILE A 51 -34.41 13.62 -1.19
C ILE A 51 -33.11 14.42 -1.06
N TYR A 52 -32.95 15.18 0.03
CA TYR A 52 -31.70 15.90 0.29
C TYR A 52 -30.50 14.94 0.29
N PHE A 53 -30.60 13.83 1.04
CA PHE A 53 -29.55 12.82 1.06
C PHE A 53 -29.31 12.23 -0.33
N GLN A 54 -30.37 11.91 -1.09
CA GLN A 54 -30.24 11.34 -2.43
C GLN A 54 -29.46 12.25 -3.39
N LEU A 55 -29.67 13.57 -3.32
CA LEU A 55 -28.92 14.54 -4.11
C LEU A 55 -27.43 14.55 -3.73
N ARG A 56 -27.12 14.60 -2.42
CA ARG A 56 -25.73 14.57 -1.93
C ARG A 56 -25.04 13.25 -2.26
N PHE A 57 -25.75 12.14 -2.11
CA PHE A 57 -25.29 10.81 -2.48
C PHE A 57 -24.91 10.75 -3.96
N GLY A 58 -25.78 11.24 -4.84
CA GLY A 58 -25.54 11.26 -6.29
C GLY A 58 -24.36 12.15 -6.68
N GLU A 59 -24.25 13.32 -6.06
CA GLU A 59 -23.11 14.24 -6.25
C GLU A 59 -21.78 13.57 -5.89
N ILE A 60 -21.67 13.03 -4.68
CA ILE A 60 -20.45 12.38 -4.16
C ILE A 60 -20.11 11.12 -4.95
N SER A 61 -21.11 10.28 -5.23
CA SER A 61 -20.90 9.06 -6.02
C SER A 61 -20.39 9.39 -7.41
N SER A 62 -21.04 10.34 -8.11
CA SER A 62 -20.65 10.75 -9.46
C SER A 62 -19.23 11.30 -9.52
N ARG A 63 -18.80 12.08 -8.52
CA ARG A 63 -17.43 12.59 -8.43
C ARG A 63 -16.42 11.44 -8.34
N LEU A 64 -16.64 10.50 -7.43
CA LEU A 64 -15.75 9.36 -7.25
C LEU A 64 -15.77 8.41 -8.46
N ASP A 65 -16.95 8.11 -9.02
CA ASP A 65 -17.09 7.26 -10.21
C ASP A 65 -16.30 7.82 -11.39
N LYS A 66 -16.43 9.12 -11.66
CA LYS A 66 -15.66 9.79 -12.71
C LYS A 66 -14.15 9.68 -12.49
N ALA A 67 -13.68 9.88 -11.25
CA ALA A 67 -12.25 9.80 -10.95
C ALA A 67 -11.69 8.38 -11.14
N LEU A 68 -12.44 7.36 -10.72
CA LEU A 68 -12.08 5.95 -10.92
C LEU A 68 -12.07 5.58 -12.41
N GLU A 69 -13.12 5.93 -13.14
CA GLU A 69 -13.25 5.65 -14.58
C GLU A 69 -12.16 6.36 -15.41
N LEU A 70 -11.85 7.63 -15.08
CA LEU A 70 -10.76 8.36 -15.73
C LEU A 70 -9.43 7.66 -15.52
N THR A 71 -9.14 7.21 -14.30
CA THR A 71 -7.90 6.50 -13.98
C THR A 71 -7.82 5.15 -14.69
N GLU A 72 -8.93 4.41 -14.81
CA GLU A 72 -8.96 3.17 -15.59
C GLU A 72 -8.73 3.40 -17.08
N ARG A 73 -9.27 4.50 -17.63
CA ARG A 73 -9.15 4.82 -19.06
C ARG A 73 -7.78 5.38 -19.43
N GLU A 74 -7.27 6.31 -18.64
CA GLU A 74 -6.08 7.11 -18.95
C GLU A 74 -4.81 6.56 -18.26
N GLY A 75 -4.97 5.68 -17.27
CA GLY A 75 -3.90 5.18 -16.42
C GLY A 75 -3.65 6.08 -15.21
N LEU A 76 -2.58 5.77 -14.47
CA LEU A 76 -2.14 6.64 -13.38
C LEU A 76 -1.50 7.90 -13.97
N CYS A 77 -2.12 9.05 -13.76
CA CYS A 77 -1.57 10.36 -14.13
C CYS A 77 -1.13 11.09 -12.86
N PRO A 78 0.09 10.81 -12.33
CA PRO A 78 0.57 11.52 -11.16
C PRO A 78 0.67 13.01 -11.46
N GLU A 79 0.14 13.86 -10.59
CA GLU A 79 0.36 15.30 -10.72
C GLU A 79 1.85 15.59 -10.59
N ALA A 80 2.35 16.48 -11.46
CA ALA A 80 3.77 16.77 -11.63
C ALA A 80 4.41 17.36 -10.35
N GLY A 81 4.78 16.46 -9.44
CA GLY A 81 5.57 16.70 -8.23
C GLY A 81 6.66 15.63 -8.03
N ALA A 82 6.71 14.61 -8.89
CA ALA A 82 7.70 13.55 -8.86
C ALA A 82 8.40 13.44 -10.23
N GLY A 83 9.38 14.31 -10.47
CA GLY A 83 10.41 14.14 -11.51
C GLY A 83 9.97 14.17 -12.98
N GLY A 84 10.19 15.31 -13.64
CA GLY A 84 10.29 15.39 -15.11
C GLY A 84 9.21 16.24 -15.77
N GLY A 85 9.63 17.36 -16.37
CA GLY A 85 8.75 18.37 -16.93
C GLY A 85 7.92 17.92 -18.14
N GLY A 86 6.69 18.43 -18.20
CA GLY A 86 5.79 18.27 -19.34
C GLY A 86 4.42 18.86 -19.02
N SER A 87 4.23 20.13 -19.38
CA SER A 87 3.02 20.92 -19.15
C SER A 87 1.84 20.43 -20.00
N THR A 88 0.66 20.30 -19.38
CA THR A 88 -0.61 20.86 -19.90
C THR A 88 -1.64 20.88 -18.77
N ALA A 89 -1.90 22.07 -18.22
CA ALA A 89 -2.91 22.32 -17.21
C ALA A 89 -4.31 22.44 -17.82
N LEU A 90 -5.32 21.87 -17.16
CA LEU A 90 -6.72 22.24 -17.29
C LEU A 90 -7.13 23.12 -16.09
N PRO A 91 -8.05 24.08 -16.27
CA PRO A 91 -8.23 25.20 -15.36
C PRO A 91 -8.99 24.79 -14.10
N GLN A 92 -8.45 25.19 -12.95
CA GLN A 92 -9.03 25.03 -11.62
C GLN A 92 -9.85 26.27 -11.29
N GLU A 93 -11.18 26.15 -11.22
CA GLU A 93 -12.02 27.20 -10.64
C GLU A 93 -11.88 27.21 -9.13
N ALA A 94 -11.49 28.37 -8.61
CA ALA A 94 -11.27 28.62 -7.20
C ALA A 94 -12.58 28.61 -6.40
N SER A 95 -12.58 27.92 -5.27
CA SER A 95 -13.41 28.30 -4.13
C SER A 95 -12.55 28.30 -2.87
N ALA A 96 -12.57 29.46 -2.21
CA ALA A 96 -11.71 29.84 -1.11
C ALA A 96 -12.06 29.11 0.19
N GLY A 97 -11.03 28.72 0.92
CA GLY A 97 -11.12 28.11 2.24
C GLY A 97 -9.77 27.62 2.73
N GLU A 98 -8.77 28.51 2.77
CA GLU A 98 -7.48 28.23 3.40
C GLU A 98 -7.65 28.11 4.92
N VAL A 99 -7.32 26.93 5.45
CA VAL A 99 -6.78 26.78 6.82
C VAL A 99 -5.69 25.72 6.82
N GLY A 100 -4.44 26.15 6.97
CA GLY A 100 -3.48 25.53 7.89
C GLY A 100 -2.70 24.30 7.45
N GLY A 101 -1.43 24.53 7.05
CA GLY A 101 -0.35 23.54 7.09
C GLY A 101 -0.06 22.89 5.73
N GLY A 102 1.21 22.83 5.33
CA GLY A 102 1.61 22.27 4.03
C GLY A 102 1.49 20.75 4.01
N GLU A 103 0.26 20.25 3.99
CA GLU A 103 -0.02 18.87 3.66
C GLU A 103 0.40 18.65 2.20
N LYS A 104 1.36 17.75 1.98
CA LYS A 104 1.79 17.35 0.63
C LYS A 104 0.54 17.05 -0.22
N LYS A 105 0.50 17.33 -1.52
CA LYS A 105 -0.65 16.90 -2.34
C LYS A 105 -0.63 15.36 -2.48
N PHE A 106 -1.77 14.71 -2.71
CA PHE A 106 -1.76 13.34 -3.24
C PHE A 106 -1.14 13.37 -4.63
N ASP A 107 -0.34 12.36 -4.98
CA ASP A 107 0.21 12.27 -6.33
C ASP A 107 -0.89 11.87 -7.33
N LEU A 108 -1.81 10.99 -6.91
CA LEU A 108 -2.89 10.46 -7.73
C LEU A 108 -4.18 11.28 -7.56
N PRO A 109 -4.69 11.89 -8.64
CA PRO A 109 -5.94 12.67 -8.61
C PRO A 109 -7.14 11.88 -8.07
N VAL A 110 -7.19 10.58 -8.34
CA VAL A 110 -8.27 9.71 -7.85
C VAL A 110 -8.32 9.63 -6.32
N LEU A 111 -7.16 9.60 -5.66
CA LEU A 111 -7.13 9.56 -4.19
C LEU A 111 -7.30 10.95 -3.58
N GLN A 112 -6.84 11.99 -4.25
CA GLN A 112 -7.19 13.38 -3.90
C GLN A 112 -8.71 13.58 -3.91
N GLU A 113 -9.38 13.11 -4.95
CA GLU A 113 -10.83 13.24 -5.11
C GLU A 113 -11.58 12.38 -4.08
N ALA A 114 -11.08 11.19 -3.78
CA ALA A 114 -11.65 10.32 -2.77
C ALA A 114 -11.54 10.93 -1.35
N TRP A 115 -10.38 11.52 -1.02
CA TRP A 115 -10.20 12.29 0.20
C TRP A 115 -11.17 13.48 0.26
N GLY A 116 -11.28 14.23 -0.84
CA GLY A 116 -12.21 15.35 -0.95
C GLY A 116 -13.66 14.92 -0.75
N CYS A 117 -14.09 13.79 -1.33
CA CYS A 117 -15.40 13.19 -1.10
C CYS A 117 -15.63 12.86 0.39
N LEU A 118 -14.67 12.21 1.03
CA LEU A 118 -14.74 11.84 2.45
C LEU A 118 -14.85 13.06 3.37
N GLN A 119 -14.06 14.10 3.12
CA GLN A 119 -14.15 15.37 3.85
C GLN A 119 -15.49 16.07 3.61
N TYR A 120 -15.99 16.04 2.36
CA TYR A 120 -17.23 16.70 1.97
C TYR A 120 -18.46 16.09 2.65
N ILE A 121 -18.51 14.76 2.81
CA ILE A 121 -19.60 14.05 3.52
C ILE A 121 -19.85 14.66 4.91
N TRP A 122 -18.78 14.99 5.62
CA TRP A 122 -18.81 15.47 7.01
C TRP A 122 -18.57 16.98 7.13
N GLY A 123 -18.63 17.71 6.01
CA GLY A 123 -18.51 19.16 5.99
C GLY A 123 -19.73 19.83 6.62
N ASP A 124 -19.53 20.97 7.28
CA ASP A 124 -20.60 21.68 8.00
C ASP A 124 -21.75 22.14 7.08
N GLY A 125 -21.48 22.37 5.79
CA GLY A 125 -22.47 22.70 4.76
C GLY A 125 -23.20 21.50 4.14
N VAL A 126 -22.89 20.28 4.58
CA VAL A 126 -23.43 19.04 4.00
C VAL A 126 -24.06 18.15 5.08
N PHE A 127 -23.35 17.96 6.19
CA PHE A 127 -23.78 17.07 7.26
C PHE A 127 -25.07 17.58 7.91
N LEU A 128 -26.01 16.65 8.16
CA LEU A 128 -27.23 16.87 8.91
C LEU A 128 -27.38 15.74 9.94
N ALA A 129 -27.45 16.10 11.22
CA ALA A 129 -27.51 15.16 12.34
C ALA A 129 -28.57 14.03 12.20
N PRO A 130 -29.80 14.29 11.71
CA PRO A 130 -30.79 13.21 11.52
C PRO A 130 -30.39 12.16 10.47
N LEU A 131 -29.44 12.49 9.59
CA LEU A 131 -28.95 11.63 8.52
C LEU A 131 -27.61 10.96 8.85
N THR A 132 -27.16 11.03 10.11
CA THR A 132 -25.88 10.46 10.56
C THR A 132 -25.64 9.03 10.06
N HIS A 133 -26.61 8.12 10.26
CA HIS A 133 -26.49 6.73 9.79
C HIS A 133 -26.25 6.63 8.28
N ARG A 134 -26.90 7.48 7.47
CA ARG A 134 -26.75 7.46 6.01
C ARG A 134 -25.39 8.01 5.58
N PHE A 135 -24.90 9.06 6.23
CA PHE A 135 -23.56 9.59 5.98
C PHE A 135 -22.46 8.63 6.44
N MET A 136 -22.66 7.89 7.53
CA MET A 136 -21.78 6.76 7.90
C MET A 136 -21.77 5.69 6.82
N CYS A 137 -22.94 5.24 6.35
CA CYS A 137 -23.02 4.26 5.25
C CYS A 137 -22.31 4.77 3.99
N LEU A 138 -22.50 6.02 3.60
CA LEU A 138 -21.83 6.61 2.44
C LEU A 138 -20.31 6.67 2.62
N THR A 139 -19.83 6.99 3.82
CA THR A 139 -18.40 6.97 4.15
C THR A 139 -17.81 5.57 3.93
N LEU A 140 -18.47 4.54 4.47
CA LEU A 140 -18.03 3.15 4.29
C LEU A 140 -18.10 2.70 2.83
N GLN A 141 -19.10 3.15 2.08
CA GLN A 141 -19.22 2.85 0.65
C GLN A 141 -18.07 3.48 -0.16
N VAL A 142 -17.65 4.70 0.16
CA VAL A 142 -16.49 5.32 -0.48
C VAL A 142 -15.22 4.50 -0.18
N LEU A 143 -14.96 4.16 1.09
CA LEU A 143 -13.81 3.35 1.48
C LEU A 143 -13.81 1.96 0.83
N GLN A 144 -14.98 1.31 0.75
CA GLN A 144 -15.14 0.01 0.11
C GLN A 144 -14.85 0.10 -1.39
N ARG A 145 -15.37 1.12 -2.08
CA ARG A 145 -15.15 1.31 -3.52
C ARG A 145 -13.66 1.53 -3.83
N LEU A 146 -12.96 2.30 -3.00
CA LEU A 146 -11.50 2.44 -3.11
C LEU A 146 -10.78 1.11 -2.89
N SER A 147 -11.15 0.38 -1.85
CA SER A 147 -10.54 -0.92 -1.56
C SER A 147 -10.69 -1.89 -2.74
N VAL A 148 -11.88 -1.94 -3.33
CA VAL A 148 -12.15 -2.77 -4.52
C VAL A 148 -11.35 -2.30 -5.73
N TRP A 149 -11.24 -0.98 -5.96
CA TRP A 149 -10.43 -0.44 -7.05
C TRP A 149 -8.93 -0.78 -6.91
N VAL A 150 -8.38 -0.69 -5.70
CA VAL A 150 -7.00 -1.11 -5.41
C VAL A 150 -6.83 -2.60 -5.72
N GLN A 151 -7.74 -3.45 -5.22
CA GLN A 151 -7.67 -4.92 -5.38
C GLN A 151 -7.83 -5.41 -6.83
N GLN A 152 -8.50 -4.64 -7.69
CA GLN A 152 -8.69 -5.02 -9.08
C GLN A 152 -7.43 -4.85 -9.93
N GLU A 153 -6.46 -4.06 -9.47
CA GLU A 153 -5.16 -3.82 -10.15
C GLU A 153 -5.26 -3.41 -11.63
N ARG A 154 -6.42 -2.91 -12.10
CA ARG A 154 -6.61 -2.49 -13.51
C ARG A 154 -5.69 -1.35 -13.93
N TRP A 155 -5.19 -0.60 -12.96
CA TRP A 155 -4.26 0.51 -13.12
C TRP A 155 -2.80 0.06 -13.25
N LYS A 156 -2.46 -1.21 -12.94
CA LYS A 156 -1.08 -1.70 -12.84
C LYS A 156 -0.46 -1.92 -14.22
N ARG A 157 0.59 -1.16 -14.54
CA ARG A 157 1.43 -1.35 -15.75
C ARG A 157 2.89 -1.65 -15.42
N GLY A 158 3.34 -1.36 -14.21
CA GLY A 158 4.68 -1.70 -13.72
C GLY A 158 4.83 -1.59 -12.20
N SER A 159 6.03 -1.83 -11.70
CA SER A 159 6.36 -1.76 -10.26
C SER A 159 6.19 -0.35 -9.67
N GLY A 160 6.48 0.70 -10.45
CA GLY A 160 6.32 2.09 -10.01
C GLY A 160 4.87 2.46 -9.72
N ASP A 161 3.92 1.95 -10.52
CA ASP A 161 2.48 2.16 -10.30
C ASP A 161 2.02 1.60 -8.95
N ILE A 162 2.56 0.43 -8.57
CA ILE A 162 2.27 -0.21 -7.28
C ILE A 162 2.70 0.71 -6.15
N VAL A 163 3.88 1.33 -6.25
CA VAL A 163 4.39 2.25 -5.23
C VAL A 163 3.51 3.49 -5.15
N LEU A 164 3.15 4.09 -6.29
CA LEU A 164 2.28 5.28 -6.32
C LEU A 164 0.93 5.02 -5.63
N VAL A 165 0.26 3.94 -6.01
CA VAL A 165 -1.04 3.59 -5.43
C VAL A 165 -0.90 3.22 -3.96
N ALA A 166 0.07 2.38 -3.59
CA ALA A 166 0.27 1.97 -2.20
C ALA A 166 0.61 3.16 -1.29
N PHE A 167 1.48 4.07 -1.75
CA PHE A 167 1.89 5.26 -1.01
C PHE A 167 0.72 6.21 -0.76
N ASP A 168 -0.02 6.57 -1.80
CA ASP A 168 -1.16 7.46 -1.66
C ASP A 168 -2.32 6.80 -0.90
N CYS A 169 -2.53 5.49 -1.03
CA CYS A 169 -3.55 4.78 -0.24
C CYS A 169 -3.19 4.73 1.25
N ASP A 170 -1.93 4.45 1.60
CA ASP A 170 -1.46 4.48 2.99
C ASP A 170 -1.67 5.88 3.59
N ARG A 171 -1.36 6.91 2.81
CA ARG A 171 -1.61 8.29 3.18
C ARG A 171 -3.10 8.62 3.37
N LEU A 172 -3.97 8.16 2.48
CA LEU A 172 -5.42 8.30 2.62
C LEU A 172 -5.88 7.65 3.93
N CYS A 173 -5.42 6.43 4.21
CA CYS A 173 -5.74 5.72 5.45
C CYS A 173 -5.26 6.52 6.68
N HIS A 174 -4.04 7.08 6.64
CA HIS A 174 -3.53 7.94 7.70
C HIS A 174 -4.40 9.18 7.94
N LEU A 175 -4.77 9.91 6.87
CA LEU A 175 -5.63 11.09 6.97
C LEU A 175 -7.03 10.74 7.50
N VAL A 176 -7.59 9.60 7.10
CA VAL A 176 -8.88 9.13 7.62
C VAL A 176 -8.79 8.86 9.12
N ARG A 177 -7.74 8.17 9.59
CA ARG A 177 -7.55 7.86 11.02
C ARG A 177 -7.31 9.11 11.87
N HIS A 178 -6.44 10.02 11.41
CA HIS A 178 -6.00 11.14 12.25
C HIS A 178 -6.84 12.42 12.11
N HIS A 179 -7.54 12.61 10.99
CA HIS A 179 -8.31 13.84 10.74
C HIS A 179 -9.81 13.56 10.63
N LEU A 180 -10.22 12.60 9.79
CA LEU A 180 -11.64 12.37 9.54
C LEU A 180 -12.33 11.67 10.72
N GLN A 181 -11.71 10.66 11.31
CA GLN A 181 -12.28 9.88 12.40
C GLN A 181 -12.63 10.76 13.60
N GLY A 182 -11.76 11.71 13.97
CA GLY A 182 -12.04 12.67 15.04
C GLY A 182 -13.25 13.57 14.74
N ARG A 183 -13.37 14.05 13.50
CA ARG A 183 -14.53 14.85 13.06
C ARG A 183 -15.83 14.04 13.10
N ILE A 184 -15.79 12.80 12.58
CA ILE A 184 -16.92 11.86 12.61
C ILE A 184 -17.36 11.62 14.05
N ALA A 185 -16.42 11.26 14.93
CA ALA A 185 -16.67 11.01 16.34
C ALA A 185 -17.34 12.22 17.02
N GLN A 186 -16.84 13.43 16.78
CA GLN A 186 -17.42 14.66 17.33
C GLN A 186 -18.85 14.90 16.84
N GLN A 187 -19.11 14.78 15.53
CA GLN A 187 -20.44 15.02 14.95
C GLN A 187 -21.45 13.93 15.34
N VAL A 188 -21.03 12.67 15.42
CA VAL A 188 -21.86 11.55 15.91
C VAL A 188 -22.18 11.72 17.39
N SER A 189 -21.18 12.02 18.22
CA SER A 189 -21.37 12.25 19.66
C SER A 189 -22.35 13.39 19.91
N GLY A 190 -22.17 14.52 19.23
CA GLY A 190 -23.05 15.69 19.35
C GLY A 190 -24.48 15.42 18.87
N SER A 191 -24.65 14.62 17.81
CA SER A 191 -25.98 14.24 17.29
C SER A 191 -26.72 13.33 18.25
N THR A 192 -26.03 12.32 18.80
CA THR A 192 -26.61 11.38 19.77
C THR A 192 -26.92 12.05 21.10
N GLY A 193 -26.01 12.90 21.61
CA GLY A 193 -26.22 13.63 22.86
C GLY A 193 -27.48 14.51 22.82
N LYS A 194 -27.66 15.28 21.73
CA LYS A 194 -28.87 16.10 21.53
C LYS A 194 -30.15 15.26 21.46
N ALA A 195 -30.09 14.10 20.80
CA ALA A 195 -31.24 13.21 20.69
C ALA A 195 -31.63 12.60 22.06
N VAL A 196 -30.67 12.17 22.86
CA VAL A 196 -30.90 11.60 24.21
C VAL A 196 -31.47 12.66 25.16
N GLN A 197 -30.91 13.88 25.12
CA GLN A 197 -31.40 15.01 25.90
C GLN A 197 -32.86 15.36 25.55
N GLY A 198 -33.21 15.36 24.25
CA GLY A 198 -34.59 15.57 23.80
C GLY A 198 -35.59 14.53 24.31
N LEU A 199 -35.15 13.29 24.54
CA LEU A 199 -35.99 12.21 25.05
C LEU A 199 -36.06 12.12 26.58
N GLY A 200 -35.32 12.97 27.30
CA GLY A 200 -35.26 12.95 28.77
C GLY A 200 -34.56 11.72 29.35
N GLY A 201 -33.70 11.07 28.57
CA GLY A 201 -32.91 9.93 29.04
C GLY A 201 -31.66 10.35 29.83
N GLU A 202 -31.10 9.43 30.60
CA GLU A 202 -29.79 9.61 31.26
C GLU A 202 -28.72 9.90 30.19
N GLU A 203 -28.10 11.09 30.28
CA GLU A 203 -27.13 11.62 29.31
C GLU A 203 -25.78 10.89 29.36
N GLU A 204 -25.45 10.23 30.48
CA GLU A 204 -24.09 9.77 30.74
C GLU A 204 -23.69 8.65 29.77
N GLY A 205 -22.63 8.89 29.00
CA GLY A 205 -21.93 7.88 28.22
C GLY A 205 -22.42 7.63 26.79
N LYS A 206 -23.71 7.78 26.47
CA LYS A 206 -24.28 7.36 25.17
C LYS A 206 -23.66 8.07 23.95
N GLY A 207 -23.36 9.36 24.08
CA GLY A 207 -22.66 10.10 23.02
C GLY A 207 -21.22 9.61 22.80
N GLY A 208 -20.56 9.16 23.87
CA GLY A 208 -19.22 8.57 23.81
C GLY A 208 -19.24 7.18 23.18
N GLU A 209 -20.22 6.34 23.55
CA GLU A 209 -20.42 5.02 22.95
C GLU A 209 -20.69 5.10 21.44
N ALA A 210 -21.54 6.03 21.01
CA ALA A 210 -21.82 6.24 19.60
C ALA A 210 -20.58 6.71 18.81
N ALA A 211 -19.75 7.56 19.44
CA ALA A 211 -18.49 8.00 18.84
C ALA A 211 -17.48 6.84 18.73
N ALA A 212 -17.36 6.02 19.76
CA ALA A 212 -16.51 4.83 19.75
C ALA A 212 -16.93 3.85 18.64
N LEU A 213 -18.23 3.57 18.53
CA LEU A 213 -18.77 2.74 17.45
C LEU A 213 -18.48 3.34 16.07
N ALA A 214 -18.59 4.66 15.90
CA ALA A 214 -18.26 5.31 14.64
C ALA A 214 -16.78 5.16 14.28
N CYS A 215 -15.87 5.26 15.27
CA CYS A 215 -14.45 4.99 15.07
C CYS A 215 -14.18 3.55 14.65
N GLU A 216 -14.82 2.58 15.32
CA GLU A 216 -14.72 1.15 14.98
C GLU A 216 -15.21 0.86 13.54
N LEU A 217 -16.31 1.47 13.13
CA LEU A 217 -16.82 1.35 11.76
C LEU A 217 -15.83 1.91 10.74
N VAL A 218 -15.21 3.05 11.02
CA VAL A 218 -14.20 3.66 10.14
C VAL A 218 -12.98 2.74 10.03
N GLU A 219 -12.47 2.18 11.13
CA GLU A 219 -11.36 1.21 11.08
C GLU A 219 -11.75 -0.06 10.30
N GLY A 220 -12.95 -0.57 10.52
CA GLY A 220 -13.49 -1.70 9.75
C GLY A 220 -13.59 -1.40 8.26
N GLY A 221 -13.94 -0.16 7.88
CA GLY A 221 -13.96 0.30 6.50
C GLY A 221 -12.56 0.48 5.87
N LEU A 222 -11.54 0.82 6.67
CA LEU A 222 -10.15 0.95 6.22
C LEU A 222 -9.41 -0.38 6.12
N ALA A 223 -9.84 -1.41 6.86
CA ALA A 223 -9.15 -2.70 6.92
C ALA A 223 -8.95 -3.36 5.54
N PRO A 224 -9.95 -3.43 4.63
CA PRO A 224 -9.75 -4.01 3.31
C PRO A 224 -8.73 -3.25 2.44
N CYS A 225 -8.69 -1.92 2.55
CA CYS A 225 -7.70 -1.09 1.86
C CYS A 225 -6.30 -1.31 2.43
N THR A 226 -6.17 -1.34 3.75
CA THR A 226 -4.89 -1.61 4.44
C THR A 226 -4.33 -2.98 4.06
N GLU A 227 -5.19 -4.00 4.00
CA GLU A 227 -4.80 -5.34 3.54
C GLU A 227 -4.42 -5.35 2.05
N ALA A 228 -5.15 -4.63 1.20
CA ALA A 228 -4.80 -4.51 -0.22
C ALA A 228 -3.41 -3.85 -0.42
N ILE A 229 -3.11 -2.78 0.33
CA ILE A 229 -1.78 -2.13 0.33
C ILE A 229 -0.69 -3.13 0.72
N ARG A 230 -0.95 -3.94 1.77
CA ARG A 230 -0.01 -4.97 2.22
C ARG A 230 0.26 -6.02 1.13
N GLN A 231 -0.77 -6.46 0.42
CA GLN A 231 -0.64 -7.42 -0.69
C GLN A 231 0.15 -6.83 -1.86
N LEU A 232 -0.13 -5.58 -2.23
CA LEU A 232 0.61 -4.85 -3.26
C LEU A 232 2.12 -4.82 -2.96
N TRP A 233 2.51 -4.56 -1.71
CA TRP A 233 3.91 -4.60 -1.30
C TRP A 233 4.52 -6.00 -1.39
N GLN A 234 3.77 -7.04 -1.03
CA GLN A 234 4.23 -8.43 -1.16
C GLN A 234 4.45 -8.83 -2.61
N ASP A 235 3.56 -8.41 -3.51
CA ASP A 235 3.70 -8.73 -4.93
C ASP A 235 4.84 -7.94 -5.57
N LEU A 236 5.06 -6.69 -5.17
CA LEU A 236 6.23 -5.91 -5.58
C LEU A 236 7.54 -6.58 -5.14
N VAL A 237 7.61 -7.09 -3.91
CA VAL A 237 8.78 -7.85 -3.43
C VAL A 237 9.03 -9.08 -4.30
N LYS A 238 7.98 -9.85 -4.62
CA LYS A 238 8.10 -11.03 -5.49
C LYS A 238 8.54 -10.64 -6.90
N ASP A 239 7.98 -9.58 -7.46
CA ASP A 239 8.30 -9.10 -8.82
C ASP A 239 9.77 -8.68 -8.92
N ILE A 240 10.27 -7.91 -7.96
CA ILE A 240 11.69 -7.52 -7.91
C ILE A 240 12.58 -8.75 -7.73
N ALA A 241 12.22 -9.66 -6.81
CA ALA A 241 12.98 -10.89 -6.60
C ALA A 241 13.01 -11.77 -7.85
N GLN A 242 11.91 -11.85 -8.59
CA GLN A 242 11.82 -12.61 -9.84
C GLN A 242 12.71 -12.00 -10.94
N GLN A 243 12.78 -10.67 -11.04
CA GLN A 243 13.68 -9.98 -11.96
C GLN A 243 15.15 -10.26 -11.63
N CYS A 244 15.52 -10.20 -10.35
CA CYS A 244 16.85 -10.58 -9.88
C CYS A 244 17.15 -12.06 -10.18
N ALA A 245 16.20 -12.96 -9.89
CA ALA A 245 16.33 -14.39 -10.11
C ALA A 245 16.46 -14.78 -11.58
N HIS A 246 15.92 -13.99 -12.51
CA HIS A 246 16.09 -14.21 -13.95
C HIS A 246 17.58 -14.20 -14.35
N MET A 247 18.41 -13.36 -13.71
CA MET A 247 19.86 -13.30 -13.95
C MET A 247 20.58 -14.59 -13.55
N LEU A 248 20.01 -15.38 -12.62
CA LEU A 248 20.59 -16.64 -12.16
C LEU A 248 20.54 -17.74 -13.23
N GLN A 249 19.74 -17.60 -14.29
CA GLN A 249 19.74 -18.56 -15.41
C GLN A 249 21.12 -18.69 -16.06
N ALA A 250 21.94 -17.64 -16.02
CA ALA A 250 23.31 -17.64 -16.53
C ALA A 250 24.24 -18.64 -15.81
N VAL A 251 23.90 -19.05 -14.58
CA VAL A 251 24.66 -20.06 -13.81
C VAL A 251 24.76 -21.38 -14.58
N ARG A 252 23.71 -21.76 -15.32
CA ARG A 252 23.72 -22.99 -16.14
C ARG A 252 24.80 -22.97 -17.24
N GLY A 253 25.14 -21.78 -17.74
CA GLY A 253 26.18 -21.58 -18.76
C GLY A 253 27.62 -21.84 -18.26
N ILE A 254 27.83 -21.92 -16.94
CA ILE A 254 29.15 -22.19 -16.35
C ILE A 254 29.64 -23.59 -16.77
N THR A 255 28.75 -24.58 -16.81
CA THR A 255 29.12 -25.94 -17.25
C THR A 255 29.66 -25.93 -18.67
N ALA A 256 28.95 -25.30 -19.61
CA ALA A 256 29.38 -25.18 -21.00
C ALA A 256 30.72 -24.43 -21.16
N THR A 257 31.02 -23.52 -20.23
CA THR A 257 32.26 -22.73 -20.25
C THR A 257 33.51 -23.57 -19.99
N TYR A 258 33.46 -24.51 -19.06
CA TYR A 258 34.63 -25.29 -18.61
C TYR A 258 34.64 -26.74 -19.10
N ARG A 259 33.48 -27.29 -19.46
CA ARG A 259 33.36 -28.67 -19.90
C ARG A 259 34.09 -28.90 -21.23
N MET A 260 35.15 -29.69 -21.19
CA MET A 260 35.93 -30.09 -22.37
C MET A 260 36.50 -28.91 -23.18
N THR A 261 36.65 -27.72 -22.58
CA THR A 261 37.00 -26.49 -23.32
C THR A 261 38.47 -26.10 -23.26
N ASN A 262 39.36 -26.88 -22.62
CA ASN A 262 40.77 -26.52 -22.35
C ASN A 262 40.97 -25.12 -21.73
N LYS A 263 39.91 -24.45 -21.25
CA LYS A 263 40.01 -23.14 -20.63
C LYS A 263 40.85 -23.23 -19.33
N PRO A 264 41.63 -22.17 -19.03
CA PRO A 264 42.37 -22.09 -17.77
C PRO A 264 41.41 -22.06 -16.58
N ALA A 265 41.94 -22.29 -15.37
CA ALA A 265 41.16 -22.17 -14.15
C ALA A 265 40.62 -20.73 -13.98
N PRO A 266 39.40 -20.56 -13.45
CA PRO A 266 38.84 -19.24 -13.16
C PRO A 266 39.70 -18.47 -12.15
N THR A 267 39.76 -17.15 -12.32
CA THR A 267 40.43 -16.22 -11.39
C THR A 267 39.55 -15.05 -10.95
N LYS A 268 38.34 -14.94 -11.52
CA LYS A 268 37.40 -13.84 -11.30
C LYS A 268 35.95 -14.37 -11.28
N PRO A 269 35.02 -13.67 -10.62
CA PRO A 269 33.60 -13.96 -10.71
C PRO A 269 33.10 -13.80 -12.16
N SER A 270 31.98 -14.45 -12.45
CA SER A 270 31.31 -14.37 -13.73
C SER A 270 30.68 -12.98 -13.92
N PRO A 271 30.69 -12.43 -15.15
CA PRO A 271 30.27 -11.04 -15.40
C PRO A 271 28.80 -10.75 -15.09
N PHE A 272 27.96 -11.78 -14.99
CA PHE A 272 26.54 -11.61 -14.63
C PHE A 272 26.33 -11.38 -13.13
N VAL A 273 27.28 -11.75 -12.26
CA VAL A 273 27.08 -11.79 -10.81
C VAL A 273 26.80 -10.40 -10.21
N PRO A 274 27.56 -9.34 -10.53
CA PRO A 274 27.26 -7.98 -10.04
C PRO A 274 25.91 -7.44 -10.55
N ASN A 275 25.34 -8.06 -11.58
CA ASN A 275 24.05 -7.65 -12.16
C ASN A 275 22.86 -8.41 -11.56
N ILE A 276 23.08 -9.40 -10.67
CA ILE A 276 21.98 -10.17 -10.06
C ILE A 276 21.06 -9.26 -9.25
N LEU A 277 21.62 -8.38 -8.42
CA LEU A 277 20.84 -7.47 -7.56
C LEU A 277 20.61 -6.09 -8.18
N LYS A 278 20.94 -5.91 -9.48
CA LYS A 278 20.72 -4.64 -10.18
C LYS A 278 19.24 -4.20 -10.14
N PRO A 279 18.23 -5.06 -10.40
CA PRO A 279 16.83 -4.64 -10.33
C PRO A 279 16.43 -4.09 -8.96
N LEU A 280 16.93 -4.72 -7.87
CA LEU A 280 16.72 -4.24 -6.50
C LEU A 280 17.40 -2.89 -6.26
N ARG A 281 18.62 -2.70 -6.77
CA ARG A 281 19.38 -1.45 -6.65
C ARG A 281 18.67 -0.30 -7.36
N ASP A 282 18.30 -0.50 -8.62
CA ASP A 282 17.65 0.49 -9.46
C ASP A 282 16.30 0.89 -8.83
N PHE A 283 15.51 -0.08 -8.40
CA PHE A 283 14.24 0.18 -7.71
C PHE A 283 14.43 0.93 -6.38
N SER A 284 15.42 0.54 -5.56
CA SER A 284 15.69 1.22 -4.30
C SER A 284 16.15 2.67 -4.48
N GLN A 285 16.83 2.99 -5.57
CA GLN A 285 17.27 4.36 -5.87
C GLN A 285 16.11 5.24 -6.31
N GLU A 286 15.18 4.68 -7.08
CA GLU A 286 14.04 5.41 -7.63
C GLU A 286 12.90 5.59 -6.61
N TRP A 287 12.58 4.53 -5.84
CA TRP A 287 11.38 4.46 -5.02
C TRP A 287 11.64 4.29 -3.51
N GLY A 288 12.92 4.22 -3.09
CA GLY A 288 13.29 3.91 -1.71
C GLY A 288 12.66 4.83 -0.65
N ASP A 289 12.53 6.13 -0.95
CA ASP A 289 11.98 7.13 -0.03
C ASP A 289 10.44 7.09 0.10
N ARG A 290 9.78 6.31 -0.76
CA ARG A 290 8.32 6.16 -0.81
C ARG A 290 7.84 4.82 -0.23
N VAL A 291 8.75 4.02 0.31
CA VAL A 291 8.39 2.78 0.98
C VAL A 291 7.98 3.08 2.42
N PRO A 292 6.75 2.72 2.85
CA PRO A 292 6.28 3.02 4.19
C PRO A 292 6.98 2.12 5.23
N GLU A 293 6.95 2.54 6.50
CA GLU A 293 7.59 1.82 7.60
C GLU A 293 7.09 0.38 7.73
N GLN A 294 5.81 0.11 7.43
CA GLN A 294 5.25 -1.23 7.53
C GLN A 294 5.88 -2.21 6.51
N ALA A 295 6.51 -1.67 5.46
CA ALA A 295 7.24 -2.41 4.44
C ALA A 295 8.77 -2.32 4.61
N ALA A 296 9.32 -1.75 5.70
CA ALA A 296 10.76 -1.50 5.88
C ALA A 296 11.67 -2.74 5.69
N GLY A 297 11.14 -3.96 5.87
CA GLY A 297 11.85 -5.22 5.65
C GLY A 297 11.91 -5.71 4.20
N TRP A 298 11.35 -4.98 3.23
CA TRP A 298 11.18 -5.45 1.85
C TRP A 298 12.50 -5.85 1.16
N LYS A 299 13.60 -5.09 1.40
CA LYS A 299 14.91 -5.40 0.83
C LYS A 299 15.38 -6.78 1.28
N HIS A 300 15.34 -7.03 2.58
CA HIS A 300 15.74 -8.32 3.16
C HIS A 300 14.89 -9.48 2.62
N GLN A 301 13.59 -9.26 2.41
CA GLN A 301 12.71 -10.26 1.79
C GLN A 301 13.14 -10.58 0.35
N VAL A 302 13.40 -9.55 -0.48
CA VAL A 302 13.93 -9.75 -1.84
C VAL A 302 15.25 -10.53 -1.81
N LEU A 303 16.19 -10.12 -0.97
CA LEU A 303 17.51 -10.77 -0.86
C LEU A 303 17.38 -12.24 -0.46
N ASN A 304 16.50 -12.55 0.50
CA ASN A 304 16.29 -13.93 0.95
C ASN A 304 15.71 -14.80 -0.17
N ILE A 305 14.67 -14.33 -0.87
CA ILE A 305 14.05 -15.05 -1.99
C ILE A 305 15.06 -15.31 -3.12
N VAL A 306 15.86 -14.30 -3.48
CA VAL A 306 16.89 -14.44 -4.52
C VAL A 306 17.97 -15.44 -4.10
N THR A 307 18.37 -15.41 -2.82
CA THR A 307 19.39 -16.33 -2.29
C THR A 307 18.89 -17.77 -2.25
N GLU A 308 17.65 -18.00 -1.79
CA GLU A 308 16.98 -19.31 -1.84
C GLU A 308 16.92 -19.84 -3.27
N ARG A 309 16.55 -18.98 -4.23
CA ARG A 309 16.52 -19.36 -5.64
C ARG A 309 17.92 -19.68 -6.18
N TYR A 310 18.95 -18.99 -5.71
CA TYR A 310 20.33 -19.28 -6.08
C TYR A 310 20.79 -20.63 -5.52
N VAL A 311 20.41 -20.99 -4.28
CA VAL A 311 20.64 -22.34 -3.72
C VAL A 311 20.09 -23.40 -4.67
N GLU A 312 18.84 -23.27 -5.09
CA GLU A 312 18.18 -24.24 -5.97
C GLU A 312 18.92 -24.42 -7.30
N VAL A 313 19.28 -23.31 -7.95
CA VAL A 313 19.99 -23.33 -9.25
C VAL A 313 21.40 -23.93 -9.11
N VAL A 314 22.11 -23.65 -8.02
CA VAL A 314 23.44 -24.22 -7.76
C VAL A 314 23.35 -25.71 -7.48
N LEU A 315 22.41 -26.15 -6.64
CA LEU A 315 22.21 -27.57 -6.35
C LEU A 315 21.84 -28.37 -7.60
N GLU A 316 20.97 -27.82 -8.46
CA GLU A 316 20.65 -28.41 -9.76
C GLU A 316 21.93 -28.56 -10.61
N LEU A 317 22.73 -27.49 -10.73
CA LEU A 317 23.98 -27.49 -11.48
C LEU A 317 24.97 -28.54 -10.95
N LEU A 318 25.20 -28.57 -9.64
CA LEU A 318 26.11 -29.53 -9.00
C LEU A 318 25.65 -30.97 -9.18
N GLY A 319 24.33 -31.21 -9.14
CA GLY A 319 23.74 -32.51 -9.48
C GLY A 319 24.12 -32.95 -10.90
N THR A 320 24.01 -32.05 -11.89
CA THR A 320 24.42 -32.36 -13.27
C THR A 320 25.93 -32.60 -13.40
N VAL A 321 26.77 -31.81 -12.72
CA VAL A 321 28.22 -31.98 -12.72
C VAL A 321 28.63 -33.33 -12.15
N LYS A 322 28.01 -33.74 -11.03
CA LYS A 322 28.27 -35.04 -10.40
C LYS A 322 27.91 -36.20 -11.33
N GLN A 323 26.74 -36.18 -11.97
CA GLN A 323 26.33 -37.21 -12.92
C GLN A 323 27.30 -37.31 -14.12
N MET A 324 27.78 -36.16 -14.61
CA MET A 324 28.78 -36.12 -15.68
C MET A 324 30.12 -36.71 -15.25
N GLU A 325 30.60 -36.38 -14.05
CA GLU A 325 31.82 -36.96 -13.49
C GLU A 325 31.73 -38.48 -13.34
N ASP A 326 30.63 -38.99 -12.78
CA ASP A 326 30.43 -40.42 -12.57
C ASP A 326 30.39 -41.18 -13.90
N SER A 327 29.81 -40.57 -14.93
CA SER A 327 29.80 -41.10 -16.30
C SER A 327 31.21 -41.14 -16.91
N LEU A 328 32.01 -40.11 -16.68
CA LEU A 328 33.41 -40.03 -17.11
C LEU A 328 34.29 -41.05 -16.39
N LYS A 329 34.11 -41.23 -15.07
CA LYS A 329 34.82 -42.22 -14.25
C LYS A 329 34.53 -43.65 -14.75
N LYS A 330 33.26 -43.96 -15.04
CA LYS A 330 32.85 -45.25 -15.64
C LYS A 330 33.51 -45.48 -17.01
N ARG A 331 33.60 -44.46 -17.87
CA ARG A 331 34.21 -44.57 -19.21
C ARG A 331 35.74 -44.67 -19.20
N ARG A 332 36.42 -44.03 -18.24
CA ARG A 332 37.90 -44.01 -18.18
C ARG A 332 38.51 -45.27 -17.56
N GLY A 333 37.71 -46.09 -16.87
CA GLY A 333 38.21 -47.18 -16.04
C GLY A 333 39.01 -46.65 -14.84
N ALA A 334 39.15 -47.44 -13.78
CA ALA A 334 39.76 -47.03 -12.51
C ALA A 334 41.27 -46.65 -12.57
N SER A 335 41.89 -46.56 -13.76
CA SER A 335 43.35 -46.57 -13.93
C SER A 335 43.95 -45.35 -14.64
N ARG A 336 43.15 -44.35 -15.05
CA ARG A 336 43.69 -43.11 -15.65
C ARG A 336 43.45 -41.89 -14.75
N GLN A 337 44.21 -41.81 -13.66
CA GLN A 337 44.37 -40.56 -12.90
C GLN A 337 45.08 -39.54 -13.80
N SER A 338 44.39 -38.45 -14.15
CA SER A 338 45.00 -37.34 -14.88
C SER A 338 46.10 -36.73 -14.03
N LYS A 339 47.34 -36.69 -14.55
CA LYS A 339 48.47 -36.02 -13.93
C LYS A 339 48.12 -34.55 -13.64
N GLY A 340 48.01 -34.18 -12.36
CA GLY A 340 48.28 -32.85 -11.81
C GLY A 340 47.39 -31.65 -12.17
N GLY A 341 46.38 -31.77 -13.03
CA GLY A 341 45.50 -30.65 -13.42
C GLY A 341 44.13 -30.68 -12.74
N LEU A 342 43.55 -29.49 -12.47
CA LEU A 342 42.14 -29.37 -12.06
C LEU A 342 41.22 -30.05 -13.07
N SER A 343 40.28 -30.86 -12.58
CA SER A 343 39.20 -31.41 -13.41
C SER A 343 38.23 -30.32 -13.86
N ASP A 344 37.42 -30.60 -14.88
CA ASP A 344 36.36 -29.69 -15.31
C ASP A 344 35.36 -29.40 -14.16
N ALA A 345 35.09 -30.39 -13.31
CA ALA A 345 34.24 -30.20 -12.13
C ALA A 345 34.90 -29.30 -11.08
N ASP A 346 36.20 -29.45 -10.83
CA ASP A 346 36.95 -28.57 -9.93
C ASP A 346 36.94 -27.12 -10.43
N LYS A 347 37.07 -26.90 -11.75
CA LYS A 347 36.97 -25.56 -12.34
C LYS A 347 35.58 -24.97 -12.21
N ILE A 348 34.52 -25.77 -12.40
CA ILE A 348 33.14 -25.33 -12.21
C ILE A 348 32.89 -24.95 -10.75
N LEU A 349 33.30 -25.80 -9.80
CA LEU A 349 33.20 -25.52 -8.37
C LEU A 349 33.97 -24.26 -7.97
N LEU A 350 35.18 -24.06 -8.51
CA LEU A 350 35.98 -22.87 -8.27
C LEU A 350 35.32 -21.61 -8.86
N GLN A 351 34.70 -21.68 -10.04
CA GLN A 351 33.93 -20.56 -10.60
C GLN A 351 32.72 -20.21 -9.74
N LEU A 352 32.00 -21.22 -9.25
CA LEU A 352 30.86 -21.01 -8.35
C LEU A 352 31.30 -20.38 -7.03
N LEU A 353 32.46 -20.78 -6.48
CA LEU A 353 33.03 -20.16 -5.28
C LEU A 353 33.29 -18.66 -5.49
N PHE A 354 33.91 -18.26 -6.61
CA PHE A 354 34.09 -16.83 -6.92
C PHE A 354 32.75 -16.10 -7.06
N ASN A 355 31.78 -16.71 -7.74
CA ASN A 355 30.47 -16.11 -7.93
C ASN A 355 29.69 -15.94 -6.62
N ILE A 356 29.71 -16.95 -5.74
CA ILE A 356 28.99 -16.93 -4.46
C ILE A 356 29.62 -15.90 -3.52
N ARG A 357 30.96 -15.80 -3.46
CA ARG A 357 31.62 -14.76 -2.66
C ARG A 357 31.33 -13.33 -3.16
N GLU A 358 31.35 -13.13 -4.48
CA GLU A 358 30.99 -11.84 -5.07
C GLU A 358 29.50 -11.51 -4.82
N PHE A 359 28.62 -12.50 -4.92
CA PHE A 359 27.22 -12.33 -4.56
C PHE A 359 27.06 -11.99 -3.06
N GLY A 360 27.84 -12.60 -2.17
CA GLY A 360 27.89 -12.24 -0.76
C GLY A 360 28.27 -10.77 -0.54
N HIS A 361 29.32 -10.30 -1.20
CA HIS A 361 29.69 -8.87 -1.17
C HIS A 361 28.52 -7.97 -1.64
N GLU A 362 27.84 -8.36 -2.72
CA GLU A 362 26.64 -7.65 -3.19
C GLU A 362 25.51 -7.63 -2.15
N LEU A 363 25.27 -8.72 -1.40
CA LEU A 363 24.30 -8.74 -0.30
C LEU A 363 24.67 -7.76 0.84
N GLU A 364 25.96 -7.70 1.20
CA GLU A 364 26.46 -6.80 2.24
C GLU A 364 26.27 -5.32 1.88
N THR A 365 26.32 -4.96 0.59
CA THR A 365 26.03 -3.58 0.15
C THR A 365 24.61 -3.12 0.46
N PHE A 366 23.67 -4.06 0.65
CA PHE A 366 22.30 -3.78 1.07
C PHE A 366 22.10 -3.87 2.60
N GLY A 367 23.19 -4.02 3.37
CA GLY A 367 23.18 -4.06 4.83
C GLY A 367 22.88 -5.44 5.42
N LEU A 368 22.84 -6.49 4.61
CA LEU A 368 22.63 -7.85 5.09
C LEU A 368 23.93 -8.41 5.67
N LYS A 369 23.88 -8.96 6.89
CA LYS A 369 24.98 -9.72 7.47
C LYS A 369 24.94 -11.15 6.97
N LEU A 370 26.01 -11.61 6.33
CA LEU A 370 26.06 -12.94 5.70
C LEU A 370 25.88 -14.09 6.69
N GLU A 371 26.34 -13.91 7.93
CA GLU A 371 26.19 -14.88 9.03
C GLU A 371 24.72 -15.11 9.41
N ASP A 372 23.86 -14.11 9.23
CA ASP A 372 22.45 -14.15 9.60
C ASP A 372 21.56 -14.73 8.48
N ASN A 373 22.13 -15.09 7.32
CA ASN A 373 21.39 -15.64 6.19
C ASN A 373 21.72 -17.13 5.95
N ASP A 374 20.87 -18.01 6.47
CA ASP A 374 20.99 -19.47 6.33
C ASP A 374 21.12 -19.92 4.88
N SER A 375 20.42 -19.27 3.95
CA SER A 375 20.45 -19.63 2.53
C SER A 375 21.81 -19.32 1.89
N TYR A 376 22.45 -18.22 2.28
CA TYR A 376 23.80 -17.88 1.85
C TYR A 376 24.83 -18.83 2.47
N GLN A 377 24.70 -19.17 3.75
CA GLN A 377 25.58 -20.16 4.40
C GLN A 377 25.50 -21.51 3.69
N LYS A 378 24.29 -21.99 3.37
CA LYS A 378 24.07 -23.20 2.57
C LYS A 378 24.75 -23.13 1.20
N LEU A 379 24.65 -21.99 0.49
CA LEU A 379 25.35 -21.79 -0.79
C LEU A 379 26.86 -21.93 -0.64
N LEU A 380 27.43 -21.24 0.36
CA LEU A 380 28.85 -21.23 0.60
C LEU A 380 29.36 -22.65 0.91
N GLU A 381 28.68 -23.38 1.80
CA GLU A 381 29.00 -24.76 2.15
C GLU A 381 29.11 -25.70 0.94
N GLN A 382 28.26 -25.53 -0.09
CA GLN A 382 28.32 -26.36 -1.30
C GLN A 382 29.62 -26.21 -2.09
N VAL A 383 30.31 -25.07 -1.94
CA VAL A 383 31.48 -24.71 -2.76
C VAL A 383 32.77 -24.54 -1.98
N LEU A 384 32.72 -24.50 -0.63
CA LEU A 384 33.91 -24.47 0.24
C LEU A 384 34.98 -25.53 -0.12
N PRO A 385 34.65 -26.77 -0.52
CA PRO A 385 35.67 -27.75 -0.92
C PRO A 385 36.58 -27.30 -2.07
N ALA A 386 36.17 -26.28 -2.83
CA ALA A 386 36.94 -25.71 -3.93
C ALA A 386 38.03 -24.73 -3.49
N GLU A 387 38.02 -24.25 -2.25
CA GLU A 387 39.01 -23.28 -1.72
C GLU A 387 40.45 -23.76 -1.86
N LYS A 388 40.68 -25.08 -1.71
CA LYS A 388 42.00 -25.70 -1.88
C LYS A 388 42.59 -25.51 -3.28
N PHE A 389 41.78 -25.12 -4.26
CA PHE A 389 42.19 -24.87 -5.64
C PHE A 389 42.38 -23.38 -5.96
N MET A 390 42.17 -22.48 -4.99
CA MET A 390 42.41 -21.05 -5.22
C MET A 390 43.88 -20.78 -5.53
N PRO A 391 44.18 -19.88 -6.48
CA PRO A 391 45.54 -19.41 -6.70
C PRO A 391 46.06 -18.76 -5.40
N LYS A 392 47.28 -19.15 -5.00
CA LYS A 392 47.97 -18.59 -3.83
C LYS A 392 48.43 -17.15 -4.06
#